data_AF-A0AAW1UVD3-F1
#
_entry.id   AF-A0AAW1UVD3-F1
#
_cell.length_a   1.000
_cell.length_b   1.000
_cell.length_c   1.000
_cell.angle_alpha   90.00
_cell.angle_beta   90.00
_cell.angle_gamma   90.00
#
_symmetry.space_group_name_H-M   'P 1'
#
loop_
_entity.id
_entity.type
_entity.pdbx_description
1 polymer ?
#
loop_
_entity_poly.entity_id
_entity_poly.type
_entity_poly.pdbx_seq_one_letter_code
_entity_poly.pdbx_strand_id
1 'polypeptide(L)'
;MYKHRDEPVICKYLRVAIIHNLFELLGGSQSRSQSEAFLLELRELKAQLTVPNVIVKPEISRKLTDHSNETEKIHSNPIKLSHYEEYVKQAIQNGELERQHSLFPKGQTQPWTYGSMKVNESKNRYNLIAYDHCRVKLAKIAGDEYSDYINASYIHGYNVPRAYIATQGPKSSTLVDFWRMIWQENVKYIVMLVNIIENGTKKFEQYWPNLNEELVFGNIYVENVSVETYADFELKIFHVTCKNRIRKLEQLHFTSWPDCGVLCIRKV
;
A
#
# COMPACT_ATOMS: atom_id res chain seq x y z
N MET A 1 -34.69 -0.62 -6.87
CA MET A 1 -33.59 -0.69 -7.86
C MET A 1 -32.53 0.33 -7.47
N TYR A 2 -31.56 -0.07 -6.63
CA TYR A 2 -30.44 0.80 -6.26
C TYR A 2 -29.40 0.74 -7.38
N LYS A 3 -29.20 1.86 -8.08
CA LYS A 3 -28.11 2.03 -9.05
C LYS A 3 -26.79 1.91 -8.30
N HIS A 4 -25.96 0.94 -8.71
CA HIS A 4 -24.54 0.89 -8.37
C HIS A 4 -23.91 2.24 -8.72
N ARG A 5 -23.55 3.02 -7.70
CA ARG A 5 -22.61 4.14 -7.91
C ARG A 5 -21.22 3.53 -8.01
N ASP A 6 -20.49 3.95 -9.03
CA ASP A 6 -19.10 3.56 -9.26
C ASP A 6 -18.26 3.90 -8.02
N GLU A 7 -17.92 2.88 -7.24
CA GLU A 7 -16.96 2.99 -6.14
C GLU A 7 -15.56 3.31 -6.69
N PRO A 8 -14.73 4.07 -5.96
CA PRO A 8 -13.35 4.28 -6.34
C PRO A 8 -12.62 2.94 -6.48
N VAL A 9 -12.02 2.70 -7.64
CA VAL A 9 -11.31 1.45 -8.00
C VAL A 9 -10.24 1.08 -6.96
N ILE A 10 -9.64 2.05 -6.29
CA ILE A 10 -8.63 1.81 -5.26
C ILE A 10 -9.22 1.06 -4.04
N CYS A 11 -10.41 1.44 -3.56
CA CYS A 11 -11.06 0.78 -2.41
C CYS A 11 -11.45 -0.66 -2.69
N LYS A 12 -11.76 -0.99 -3.96
CA LYS A 12 -12.26 -2.32 -4.30
C LYS A 12 -11.15 -3.35 -4.47
N TYR A 13 -9.93 -2.93 -4.81
CA TYR A 13 -8.91 -3.86 -5.33
C TYR A 13 -7.51 -3.76 -4.69
N LEU A 14 -7.13 -2.61 -4.11
CA LEU A 14 -5.84 -2.45 -3.42
C LEU A 14 -6.05 -2.60 -1.91
N ARG A 15 -5.72 -3.76 -1.36
CA ARG A 15 -6.19 -4.15 -0.01
C ARG A 15 -5.08 -4.44 1.00
N VAL A 16 -3.84 -4.54 0.51
CA VAL A 16 -2.63 -4.60 1.32
C VAL A 16 -1.60 -3.63 0.75
N ALA A 17 -1.21 -2.64 1.55
CA ALA A 17 -0.07 -1.78 1.30
C ALA A 17 1.08 -2.24 2.18
N ILE A 18 2.23 -2.46 1.59
CA ILE A 18 3.42 -2.92 2.27
C ILE A 18 4.43 -1.77 2.25
N ILE A 19 4.94 -1.37 3.41
CA ILE A 19 5.87 -0.23 3.50
C ILE A 19 7.30 -0.78 3.50
N HIS A 20 8.06 -0.36 2.48
CA HIS A 20 9.47 -0.67 2.34
C HIS A 20 10.31 0.40 3.03
N ASN A 21 11.07 -0.03 4.04
CA ASN A 21 12.27 0.62 4.58
C ASN A 21 12.32 2.17 4.53
N LEU A 22 11.42 2.86 5.24
CA LEU A 22 11.41 4.33 5.33
C LEU A 22 12.67 4.92 6.02
N PHE A 23 13.44 4.10 6.74
CA PHE A 23 14.46 4.57 7.70
C PHE A 23 15.92 4.47 7.24
N GLU A 24 16.25 3.85 6.09
CA GLU A 24 17.66 3.79 5.64
C GLU A 24 18.14 5.07 4.93
N LEU A 25 17.26 6.04 4.69
CA LEU A 25 17.64 7.35 4.11
C LEU A 25 18.00 8.41 5.16
N LEU A 26 17.82 8.13 6.45
CA LEU A 26 18.22 9.00 7.56
C LEU A 26 19.16 8.22 8.47
N GLY A 27 20.46 8.25 8.17
CA GLY A 27 21.48 7.48 8.88
C GLY A 27 21.37 7.63 10.41
N GLY A 28 21.08 6.53 11.10
CA GLY A 28 20.98 6.49 12.56
C GLY A 28 20.97 5.06 13.09
N SER A 29 21.89 4.80 14.02
CA SER A 29 22.17 3.50 14.65
C SER A 29 21.02 2.89 15.45
N GLN A 30 21.01 1.56 15.55
CA GLN A 30 20.06 0.75 16.30
C GLN A 30 20.08 1.03 17.82
N SER A 31 18.91 1.33 18.41
CA SER A 31 18.58 0.90 19.78
C SER A 31 17.07 0.88 20.05
N ARG A 32 16.68 0.06 21.03
CA ARG A 32 15.33 -0.14 21.60
C ARG A 32 14.64 1.17 22.00
N SER A 33 13.78 1.72 21.13
CA SER A 33 12.62 2.58 21.49
C SER A 33 11.73 2.96 20.28
N GLN A 34 11.85 2.27 19.14
CA GLN A 34 11.40 2.83 17.85
C GLN A 34 9.89 2.77 17.57
N SER A 35 9.10 1.95 18.30
CA SER A 35 7.63 2.00 18.21
C SER A 35 7.07 3.21 18.95
N GLU A 36 7.65 3.58 20.10
CA GLU A 36 7.35 4.85 20.75
C GLU A 36 7.87 6.02 19.93
N ALA A 37 9.05 5.93 19.33
CA ALA A 37 9.56 7.00 18.45
C ALA A 37 8.63 7.26 17.26
N PHE A 38 8.07 6.24 16.60
CA PHE A 38 7.11 6.44 15.49
C PHE A 38 5.78 7.03 15.97
N LEU A 39 5.25 6.61 17.13
CA LEU A 39 4.03 7.16 17.70
C LEU A 39 4.24 8.56 18.31
N LEU A 40 5.42 8.84 18.84
CA LEU A 40 5.84 10.14 19.36
C LEU A 40 6.12 11.11 18.22
N GLU A 41 6.73 10.67 17.13
CA GLU A 41 6.97 11.45 15.91
C GLU A 41 5.66 11.71 15.15
N LEU A 42 4.70 10.77 15.16
CA LEU A 42 3.32 11.02 14.71
C LEU A 42 2.53 11.99 15.63
N ARG A 43 2.84 12.03 16.93
CA ARG A 43 2.29 13.00 17.89
C ARG A 43 2.97 14.38 17.77
N GLU A 44 4.28 14.42 17.54
CA GLU A 44 5.06 15.63 17.32
C GLU A 44 4.79 16.24 15.94
N LEU A 45 4.60 15.45 14.88
CA LEU A 45 4.10 15.95 13.59
C LEU A 45 2.71 16.60 13.73
N LYS A 46 1.86 16.06 14.61
CA LYS A 46 0.56 16.68 14.94
C LYS A 46 0.71 17.99 15.73
N ALA A 47 1.75 18.11 16.58
CA ALA A 47 2.02 19.32 17.34
C ALA A 47 2.75 20.40 16.53
N GLN A 48 3.65 20.03 15.62
CA GLN A 48 4.44 20.91 14.75
C GLN A 48 3.66 21.44 13.54
N LEU A 49 2.44 20.96 13.29
CA LEU A 49 1.47 21.61 12.40
C LEU A 49 0.95 22.96 12.96
N THR A 50 1.44 23.40 14.12
CA THR A 50 1.49 24.83 14.47
C THR A 50 2.77 25.44 13.89
N VAL A 51 2.60 26.09 12.73
CA VAL A 51 3.62 26.66 11.83
C VAL A 51 4.68 27.51 12.55
N PRO A 52 5.93 27.54 12.02
CA PRO A 52 6.35 28.77 11.37
C PRO A 52 6.88 28.57 9.94
N ASN A 53 6.50 29.53 9.08
CA ASN A 53 6.83 29.61 7.67
C ASN A 53 8.35 29.55 7.43
N VAL A 54 8.82 28.52 6.73
CA VAL A 54 10.12 28.56 6.04
C VAL A 54 9.92 28.16 4.59
N ILE A 55 10.10 29.15 3.70
CA ILE A 55 10.05 28.99 2.25
C ILE A 55 11.40 28.46 1.80
N VAL A 56 11.44 27.23 1.27
CA VAL A 56 12.57 26.74 0.48
C VAL A 56 12.10 26.58 -0.96
N LYS A 57 12.69 27.36 -1.88
CA LYS A 57 12.45 27.23 -3.33
C LYS A 57 13.30 26.06 -3.87
N PRO A 58 12.75 25.15 -4.68
CA PRO A 58 13.56 24.21 -5.45
C PRO A 58 14.05 24.88 -6.75
N GLU A 59 15.36 24.86 -6.97
CA GLU A 59 15.96 25.14 -8.28
C GLU A 59 15.63 24.01 -9.24
N ILE A 60 14.86 24.31 -10.28
CA ILE A 60 14.65 23.39 -11.41
C ILE A 60 15.41 23.98 -12.60
N SER A 61 16.57 23.40 -12.90
CA SER A 61 17.19 23.55 -14.22
C SER A 61 16.91 22.28 -15.03
N ARG A 62 15.89 22.33 -15.89
CA ARG A 62 15.78 21.41 -17.03
C ARG A 62 15.85 22.25 -18.30
N LYS A 63 16.90 22.03 -19.08
CA LYS A 63 17.10 22.59 -20.41
C LYS A 63 15.92 22.20 -21.30
N LEU A 64 15.30 23.20 -21.90
CA LEU A 64 14.32 23.08 -22.98
C LEU A 64 15.02 22.61 -24.26
N THR A 65 14.49 21.55 -24.88
CA THR A 65 14.59 21.31 -26.32
C THR A 65 13.25 20.80 -26.84
N ASP A 66 12.96 21.19 -28.08
CA ASP A 66 11.65 21.40 -28.72
C ASP A 66 10.72 20.22 -29.00
N HIS A 67 9.43 20.59 -29.01
CA HIS A 67 8.31 20.18 -29.88
C HIS A 67 7.87 18.70 -30.01
N SER A 68 6.76 18.39 -29.32
CA SER A 68 5.51 17.97 -29.98
C SER A 68 4.31 18.20 -29.05
N ASN A 69 3.25 18.81 -29.60
CA ASN A 69 1.99 19.14 -28.92
C ASN A 69 1.27 17.90 -28.35
N GLU A 70 1.51 17.60 -27.07
CA GLU A 70 0.51 16.94 -26.22
C GLU A 70 0.03 17.99 -25.23
N THR A 71 -1.24 18.35 -25.28
CA THR A 71 -1.89 19.14 -24.23
C THR A 71 -1.72 18.37 -22.93
N GLU A 72 -0.78 18.79 -22.07
CA GLU A 72 -0.62 18.23 -20.73
C GLU A 72 -1.99 18.24 -20.07
N LYS A 73 -2.57 17.05 -19.85
CA LYS A 73 -3.79 16.92 -19.08
C LYS A 73 -3.43 17.27 -17.64
N ILE A 74 -3.52 18.55 -17.30
CA ILE A 74 -3.30 19.04 -15.95
C ILE A 74 -4.39 18.42 -15.06
N HIS A 75 -4.05 17.31 -14.40
CA HIS A 75 -4.95 16.58 -13.52
C HIS A 75 -5.33 17.45 -12.30
N SER A 76 -4.36 18.18 -11.76
CA SER A 76 -4.54 19.18 -10.71
C SER A 76 -3.27 20.04 -10.59
N ASN A 77 -3.38 21.19 -9.90
CA ASN A 77 -2.24 22.04 -9.54
C ASN A 77 -1.90 21.84 -8.05
N PRO A 78 -0.62 21.97 -7.64
CA PRO A 78 -0.26 21.98 -6.23
C PRO A 78 -1.00 23.09 -5.46
N ILE A 79 -1.65 22.71 -4.35
CA ILE A 79 -2.40 23.63 -3.49
C ILE A 79 -1.56 23.93 -2.24
N LYS A 80 -1.37 25.22 -1.95
CA LYS A 80 -0.73 25.64 -0.68
C LYS A 80 -1.60 25.21 0.48
N LEU A 81 -0.99 24.70 1.55
CA LEU A 81 -1.71 24.23 2.74
C LEU A 81 -2.63 25.32 3.32
N SER A 82 -2.21 26.58 3.30
CA SER A 82 -2.99 27.75 3.74
C SER A 82 -4.31 27.95 2.98
N HIS A 83 -4.42 27.45 1.76
CA HIS A 83 -5.61 27.58 0.92
C HIS A 83 -6.36 26.25 0.76
N TYR A 84 -5.88 25.16 1.36
CA TYR A 84 -6.41 23.82 1.13
C TYR A 84 -7.88 23.70 1.56
N GLU A 85 -8.23 24.23 2.74
CA GLU A 85 -9.59 24.17 3.24
C GLU A 85 -10.58 24.91 2.33
N GLU A 86 -10.23 26.12 1.91
CA GLU A 86 -11.05 26.93 1.01
C GLU A 86 -11.19 26.25 -0.36
N TYR A 87 -10.07 25.78 -0.91
CA TYR A 87 -10.05 25.04 -2.17
C TYR A 87 -11.00 23.83 -2.13
N VAL A 88 -10.89 22.97 -1.11
CA VAL A 88 -11.73 21.75 -1.02
C VAL A 88 -13.22 22.11 -0.90
N LYS A 89 -13.58 23.11 -0.10
CA LYS A 89 -14.99 23.56 0.02
C LYS A 89 -15.54 24.01 -1.32
N GLN A 90 -14.80 24.84 -2.05
CA GLN A 90 -15.22 25.34 -3.36
C GLN A 90 -15.26 24.21 -4.40
N ALA A 91 -14.25 23.34 -4.40
CA ALA A 91 -14.11 22.25 -5.37
C ALA A 91 -15.22 21.20 -5.26
N ILE A 92 -15.74 20.97 -4.04
CA ILE A 92 -16.93 20.12 -3.84
C ILE A 92 -18.19 20.81 -4.37
N GLN A 93 -18.36 22.11 -4.11
CA GLN A 93 -19.56 22.84 -4.50
C GLN A 93 -19.69 23.00 -6.03
N ASN A 94 -18.58 23.22 -6.72
CA ASN A 94 -18.55 23.46 -8.15
C ASN A 94 -18.28 22.20 -9.00
N GLY A 95 -18.11 21.03 -8.37
CA GLY A 95 -17.86 19.75 -9.05
C GLY A 95 -16.44 19.58 -9.60
N GLU A 96 -15.48 20.40 -9.18
CA GLU A 96 -14.10 20.36 -9.65
C GLU A 96 -13.40 19.06 -9.22
N LEU A 97 -13.68 18.51 -8.04
CA LEU A 97 -13.09 17.23 -7.62
C LEU A 97 -13.54 16.08 -8.53
N GLU A 98 -14.81 16.03 -8.89
CA GLU A 98 -15.36 15.06 -9.82
C GLU A 98 -14.75 15.23 -11.22
N ARG A 99 -14.59 16.48 -11.68
CA ARG A 99 -13.94 16.79 -12.96
C ARG A 99 -12.50 16.29 -12.97
N GLN A 100 -11.69 16.64 -11.95
CA GLN A 100 -10.31 16.19 -11.83
C GLN A 100 -10.20 14.67 -11.78
N HIS A 101 -11.06 14.02 -10.99
CA HIS A 101 -11.13 12.56 -10.92
C HIS A 101 -11.46 11.94 -12.29
N SER A 102 -12.35 12.56 -13.07
CA SER A 102 -12.74 12.07 -14.40
C SER A 102 -11.63 12.11 -15.44
N LEU A 103 -10.60 12.94 -15.23
CA LEU A 103 -9.44 13.04 -16.12
C LEU A 103 -8.49 11.85 -15.99
N PHE A 104 -8.55 11.10 -14.88
CA PHE A 104 -7.70 9.92 -14.73
C PHE A 104 -8.06 8.88 -15.77
N PRO A 105 -7.06 8.30 -16.44
CA PRO A 105 -7.32 7.29 -17.46
C PRO A 105 -7.96 6.06 -16.83
N LYS A 106 -8.96 5.50 -17.52
CA LYS A 106 -9.70 4.32 -17.07
C LYS A 106 -9.25 3.09 -17.85
N GLY A 107 -9.35 1.93 -17.20
CA GLY A 107 -8.97 0.65 -17.79
C GLY A 107 -7.45 0.45 -17.85
N GLN A 108 -7.02 -0.39 -18.80
CA GLN A 108 -5.61 -0.70 -18.97
C GLN A 108 -4.90 0.43 -19.69
N THR A 109 -3.91 1.03 -19.03
CA THR A 109 -3.09 2.12 -19.58
C THR A 109 -1.67 1.70 -19.91
N GLN A 110 -1.23 0.55 -19.39
CA GLN A 110 0.10 0.02 -19.54
C GLN A 110 0.06 -1.51 -19.73
N PRO A 111 1.11 -2.13 -20.29
CA PRO A 111 1.17 -3.58 -20.45
C PRO A 111 1.15 -4.35 -19.12
N TRP A 112 0.40 -5.44 -19.07
CA TRP A 112 0.34 -6.43 -17.97
C TRP A 112 0.57 -7.86 -18.49
N THR A 113 1.34 -7.98 -19.57
CA THR A 113 1.48 -9.18 -20.39
C THR A 113 1.88 -10.40 -19.57
N TYR A 114 2.79 -10.24 -18.61
CA TYR A 114 3.31 -11.32 -17.78
C TYR A 114 2.27 -11.83 -16.79
N GLY A 115 1.54 -10.92 -16.15
CA GLY A 115 0.49 -11.26 -15.20
C GLY A 115 -0.78 -11.83 -15.85
N SER A 116 -1.01 -11.50 -17.14
CA SER A 116 -2.11 -12.05 -17.94
C SER A 116 -1.82 -13.39 -18.60
N MET A 117 -0.60 -13.94 -18.47
CA MET A 117 -0.30 -15.27 -19.02
C MET A 117 -1.18 -16.34 -18.37
N LYS A 118 -1.63 -17.32 -19.16
CA LYS A 118 -2.50 -18.42 -18.70
C LYS A 118 -1.96 -19.15 -17.45
N VAL A 119 -0.64 -19.30 -17.36
CA VAL A 119 0.05 -19.93 -16.21
C VAL A 119 -0.02 -19.09 -14.92
N ASN A 120 -0.19 -17.77 -15.04
CA ASN A 120 -0.22 -16.82 -13.91
C ASN A 120 -1.64 -16.39 -13.53
N GLU A 121 -2.64 -16.68 -14.37
CA GLU A 121 -4.04 -16.29 -14.16
C GLU A 121 -4.58 -16.77 -12.81
N SER A 122 -4.23 -18.00 -12.41
CA SER A 122 -4.64 -18.58 -11.13
C SER A 122 -4.06 -17.84 -9.91
N LYS A 123 -2.99 -17.07 -10.07
CA LYS A 123 -2.36 -16.24 -9.03
C LYS A 123 -3.07 -14.88 -8.87
N ASN A 124 -3.94 -14.49 -9.80
CA ASN A 124 -4.74 -13.27 -9.72
C ASN A 124 -6.07 -13.53 -8.99
N ARG A 125 -6.45 -12.64 -8.08
CA ARG A 125 -7.75 -12.71 -7.38
C ARG A 125 -8.88 -12.09 -8.19
N TYR A 126 -8.58 -11.03 -8.93
CA TYR A 126 -9.50 -10.28 -9.77
C TYR A 126 -8.82 -9.92 -11.10
N ASN A 127 -9.58 -9.34 -12.03
CA ASN A 127 -9.06 -8.79 -13.30
C ASN A 127 -8.32 -7.45 -13.11
N LEU A 128 -7.65 -7.27 -11.97
CA LEU A 128 -6.71 -6.19 -11.71
C LEU A 128 -5.32 -6.81 -11.61
N ILE A 129 -4.53 -6.67 -12.68
CA ILE A 129 -3.24 -7.34 -12.86
C ILE A 129 -2.13 -6.29 -12.77
N ALA A 130 -1.02 -6.64 -12.10
CA ALA A 130 0.16 -5.80 -11.99
C ALA A 130 0.75 -5.47 -13.38
N TYR A 131 1.11 -4.20 -13.60
CA TYR A 131 1.78 -3.79 -14.83
C TYR A 131 3.23 -4.27 -14.89
N ASP A 132 3.69 -4.63 -16.08
CA ASP A 132 4.99 -5.30 -16.28
C ASP A 132 6.19 -4.45 -15.82
N HIS A 133 6.10 -3.12 -15.98
CA HIS A 133 7.17 -2.18 -15.67
C HIS A 133 7.36 -1.94 -14.17
N CYS A 134 6.32 -2.15 -13.36
CA CYS A 134 6.35 -1.89 -11.91
C CYS A 134 6.04 -3.13 -11.07
N ARG A 135 5.77 -4.30 -11.66
CA ARG A 135 5.52 -5.53 -10.91
C ARG A 135 6.70 -5.91 -10.00
N VAL A 136 6.39 -6.46 -8.84
CA VAL A 136 7.37 -7.13 -8.01
C VAL A 136 7.76 -8.47 -8.67
N LYS A 137 9.05 -8.79 -8.69
CA LYS A 137 9.59 -10.00 -9.30
C LYS A 137 10.24 -10.86 -8.22
N LEU A 138 9.68 -12.03 -7.93
CA LEU A 138 10.25 -12.95 -6.95
C LEU A 138 11.49 -13.66 -7.52
N ALA A 139 12.43 -14.02 -6.66
CA ALA A 139 13.55 -14.87 -7.02
C ALA A 139 13.03 -16.23 -7.53
N LYS A 140 13.41 -16.62 -8.74
CA LYS A 140 12.94 -17.86 -9.37
C LYS A 140 13.28 -19.09 -8.53
N ILE A 141 12.32 -20.01 -8.44
CA ILE A 141 12.48 -21.35 -7.88
C ILE A 141 12.97 -22.26 -9.01
N ALA A 142 13.99 -23.08 -8.72
CA ALA A 142 14.51 -24.05 -9.67
C ALA A 142 13.38 -25.01 -10.12
N GLY A 143 13.24 -25.17 -11.43
CA GLY A 143 12.20 -26.03 -12.03
C GLY A 143 10.84 -25.35 -12.25
N ASP A 144 10.63 -24.11 -11.81
CA ASP A 144 9.41 -23.34 -12.09
C ASP A 144 9.76 -21.99 -12.74
N GLU A 145 9.59 -21.91 -14.06
CA GLU A 145 9.90 -20.73 -14.85
C GLU A 145 9.09 -19.49 -14.46
N TYR A 146 7.85 -19.67 -13.97
CA TYR A 146 6.87 -18.63 -13.67
C TYR A 146 6.69 -18.38 -12.16
N SER A 147 7.59 -18.93 -11.36
CA SER A 147 7.67 -18.74 -9.90
C SER A 147 8.06 -17.32 -9.47
N ASP A 148 8.42 -16.45 -10.41
CA ASP A 148 8.74 -15.03 -10.18
C ASP A 148 7.51 -14.12 -10.15
N TYR A 149 6.33 -14.62 -10.51
CA TYR A 149 5.11 -13.84 -10.55
C TYR A 149 4.36 -13.84 -9.21
N ILE A 150 4.07 -12.62 -8.74
CA ILE A 150 3.07 -12.29 -7.73
C ILE A 150 2.32 -11.04 -8.19
N ASN A 151 1.01 -10.96 -7.93
CA ASN A 151 0.21 -9.78 -8.28
C ASN A 151 0.45 -8.63 -7.29
N ALA A 152 1.59 -7.97 -7.44
CA ALA A 152 2.03 -6.84 -6.64
C ALA A 152 2.81 -5.84 -7.50
N SER A 153 2.70 -4.54 -7.17
CA SER A 153 3.39 -3.45 -7.89
C SER A 153 4.11 -2.52 -6.92
N TYR A 154 5.29 -2.05 -7.30
CA TYR A 154 5.97 -0.96 -6.59
C TYR A 154 5.26 0.37 -6.85
N ILE A 155 5.06 1.15 -5.80
CA ILE A 155 4.46 2.49 -5.84
C ILE A 155 5.46 3.49 -5.25
N HIS A 156 5.64 4.61 -5.94
CA HIS A 156 6.47 5.72 -5.47
C HIS A 156 5.75 6.46 -4.34
N GLY A 157 6.50 6.82 -3.29
CA GLY A 157 6.05 7.78 -2.27
C GLY A 157 6.48 9.20 -2.61
N TYR A 158 6.28 10.12 -1.67
CA TYR A 158 6.79 11.48 -1.80
C TYR A 158 8.31 11.48 -1.74
N ASN A 159 8.98 11.79 -2.85
CA ASN A 159 10.44 11.78 -3.03
C ASN A 159 11.16 10.46 -2.74
N VAL A 160 10.44 9.38 -2.45
CA VAL A 160 11.01 8.06 -2.21
C VAL A 160 10.51 7.10 -3.28
N PRO A 161 11.35 6.71 -4.25
CA PRO A 161 10.92 5.77 -5.27
C PRO A 161 10.68 4.39 -4.66
N ARG A 162 9.65 3.67 -5.13
CA ARG A 162 9.29 2.32 -4.65
C ARG A 162 9.12 2.22 -3.12
N ALA A 163 8.62 3.28 -2.50
CA ALA A 163 8.37 3.33 -1.05
C ALA A 163 7.36 2.28 -0.58
N TYR A 164 6.43 1.90 -1.45
CA TYR A 164 5.38 0.96 -1.14
C TYR A 164 5.34 -0.19 -2.14
N ILE A 165 4.87 -1.34 -1.67
CA ILE A 165 4.39 -2.43 -2.51
C ILE A 165 2.88 -2.53 -2.31
N ALA A 166 2.15 -2.37 -3.39
CA ALA A 166 0.72 -2.54 -3.42
C ALA A 166 0.39 -3.94 -3.95
N THR A 167 -0.36 -4.74 -3.18
CA THR A 167 -0.67 -6.13 -3.54
C THR A 167 -2.12 -6.49 -3.25
N GLN A 168 -2.63 -7.49 -3.96
CA GLN A 168 -3.91 -8.12 -3.63
C GLN A 168 -3.82 -8.84 -2.27
N GLY A 169 -4.97 -9.03 -1.61
CA GLY A 169 -5.06 -9.98 -0.51
C GLY A 169 -4.73 -11.41 -1.01
N PRO A 170 -3.79 -12.12 -0.38
CA PRO A 170 -3.29 -13.38 -0.92
C PRO A 170 -4.41 -14.42 -1.00
N LYS A 171 -4.37 -15.24 -2.06
CA LYS A 171 -5.17 -16.46 -2.20
C LYS A 171 -4.46 -17.60 -1.48
N SER A 172 -5.18 -18.68 -1.19
CA SER A 172 -4.63 -19.89 -0.57
C SER A 172 -3.44 -20.43 -1.37
N SER A 173 -3.54 -20.45 -2.70
CA SER A 173 -2.48 -20.86 -3.62
C SER A 173 -1.27 -19.90 -3.70
N THR A 174 -1.35 -18.71 -3.13
CA THR A 174 -0.32 -17.66 -3.23
C THR A 174 0.23 -17.22 -1.87
N LEU A 175 -0.14 -17.89 -0.77
CA LEU A 175 0.33 -17.56 0.58
C LEU A 175 1.86 -17.64 0.69
N VAL A 176 2.46 -18.66 0.07
CA VAL A 176 3.92 -18.84 0.03
C VAL A 176 4.58 -17.72 -0.77
N ASP A 177 4.04 -17.35 -1.92
CA ASP A 177 4.57 -16.26 -2.74
C ASP A 177 4.51 -14.91 -2.01
N PHE A 178 3.43 -14.67 -1.25
CA PHE A 178 3.28 -13.47 -0.44
C PHE A 178 4.36 -13.35 0.64
N TRP A 179 4.63 -14.41 1.40
CA TRP A 179 5.70 -14.40 2.40
C TRP A 179 7.10 -14.38 1.78
N ARG A 180 7.31 -15.04 0.63
CA ARG A 180 8.55 -14.90 -0.17
C ARG A 180 8.80 -13.45 -0.55
N MET A 181 7.76 -12.74 -1.00
CA MET A 181 7.84 -11.30 -1.32
C MET A 181 8.26 -10.49 -0.09
N ILE A 182 7.56 -10.66 1.03
CA ILE A 182 7.86 -9.95 2.29
C ILE A 182 9.31 -10.14 2.72
N TRP A 183 9.79 -11.39 2.67
CA TRP A 183 11.16 -11.70 3.03
C TRP A 183 12.18 -11.13 2.04
N GLN A 184 11.95 -11.31 0.74
CA GLN A 184 12.85 -10.81 -0.31
C GLN A 184 12.99 -9.29 -0.25
N GLU A 185 11.86 -8.60 -0.16
CA GLU A 185 11.77 -7.14 -0.17
C GLU A 185 12.05 -6.51 1.20
N ASN A 186 12.57 -7.28 2.16
CA ASN A 186 12.93 -6.81 3.49
C ASN A 186 11.84 -5.93 4.15
N VAL A 187 10.59 -6.38 4.04
CA VAL A 187 9.43 -5.64 4.52
C VAL A 187 9.45 -5.56 6.04
N LYS A 188 9.15 -4.37 6.57
CA LYS A 188 9.01 -4.11 8.01
C LYS A 188 7.55 -3.99 8.46
N TYR A 189 6.71 -3.43 7.60
CA TYR A 189 5.30 -3.17 7.91
C TYR A 189 4.37 -3.70 6.83
N ILE A 190 3.32 -4.38 7.27
CA ILE A 190 2.18 -4.76 6.43
C ILE A 190 0.98 -3.93 6.89
N VAL A 191 0.38 -3.17 5.99
CA VAL A 191 -0.87 -2.44 6.24
C VAL A 191 -2.00 -3.17 5.54
N MET A 192 -2.89 -3.76 6.32
CA MET A 192 -4.07 -4.46 5.83
C MET A 192 -5.30 -3.58 6.03
N LEU A 193 -6.01 -3.30 4.93
CA LEU A 193 -7.11 -2.34 4.90
C LEU A 193 -8.50 -3.00 4.79
N VAL A 194 -8.57 -4.33 4.90
CA VAL A 194 -9.80 -5.09 4.70
C VAL A 194 -9.97 -6.18 5.73
N ASN A 195 -11.21 -6.47 6.10
CA ASN A 195 -11.55 -7.56 6.99
C ASN A 195 -11.55 -8.90 6.24
N ILE A 196 -11.24 -10.00 6.93
CA ILE A 196 -11.24 -11.36 6.36
C ILE A 196 -12.65 -11.78 5.93
N ILE A 197 -13.63 -11.41 6.74
CA ILE A 197 -15.05 -11.70 6.56
C ILE A 197 -15.74 -10.37 6.27
N GLU A 198 -16.39 -10.27 5.11
CA GLU A 198 -17.23 -9.14 4.72
C GLU A 198 -18.64 -9.67 4.49
N ASN A 199 -19.65 -9.04 5.09
CA ASN A 199 -21.06 -9.49 5.02
C ASN A 199 -21.25 -11.00 5.30
N GLY A 200 -20.55 -11.55 6.30
CA GLY A 200 -20.64 -12.97 6.69
C GLY A 200 -19.98 -13.95 5.71
N THR A 201 -19.33 -13.46 4.64
CA THR A 201 -18.63 -14.30 3.67
C THR A 201 -17.12 -14.14 3.81
N LYS A 202 -16.38 -15.24 3.93
CA LYS A 202 -14.92 -15.22 3.89
C LYS A 202 -14.45 -14.71 2.52
N LYS A 203 -13.85 -13.52 2.48
CA LYS A 203 -13.30 -12.91 1.26
C LYS A 203 -11.81 -13.16 1.11
N PHE A 204 -11.09 -13.21 2.24
CA PHE A 204 -9.63 -13.31 2.25
C PHE A 204 -9.15 -14.54 3.00
N GLU A 205 -7.95 -14.96 2.65
CA GLU A 205 -7.24 -15.98 3.42
C GLU A 205 -6.45 -15.27 4.51
N GLN A 206 -6.59 -15.77 5.74
CA GLN A 206 -5.70 -15.37 6.82
C GLN A 206 -4.29 -15.89 6.49
N TYR A 207 -3.35 -14.97 6.34
CA TYR A 207 -1.97 -15.30 5.97
C TYR A 207 -1.02 -15.27 7.15
N TRP A 208 -1.52 -15.13 8.37
CA TRP A 208 -0.73 -15.02 9.60
C TRP A 208 -1.25 -15.99 10.68
N PRO A 209 -0.40 -16.45 11.60
CA PRO A 209 -0.81 -17.30 12.72
C PRO A 209 -1.63 -16.52 13.78
N ASN A 210 -2.42 -17.23 14.59
CA ASN A 210 -3.01 -16.62 15.79
C ASN A 210 -1.92 -16.35 16.84
N LEU A 211 -2.26 -15.59 17.89
CA LEU A 211 -1.32 -15.27 18.96
C LEU A 211 -0.72 -16.54 19.58
N ASN A 212 0.60 -16.57 19.72
CA ASN A 212 1.40 -17.70 20.23
C ASN A 212 1.36 -18.96 19.34
N GLU A 213 0.95 -18.82 18.08
CA GLU A 213 1.06 -19.87 17.07
C GLU A 213 2.15 -19.54 16.04
N GLU A 214 2.59 -20.58 15.34
CA GLU A 214 3.50 -20.50 14.21
C GLU A 214 2.86 -21.12 12.96
N LEU A 215 3.03 -20.46 11.81
CA LEU A 215 2.71 -21.02 10.50
C LEU A 215 3.95 -21.06 9.62
N VAL A 216 4.03 -22.10 8.77
CA VAL A 216 5.16 -22.32 7.86
C VAL A 216 4.71 -22.10 6.41
N PHE A 217 5.42 -21.22 5.72
CA PHE A 217 5.19 -20.88 4.31
C PHE A 217 6.44 -21.19 3.49
N GLY A 218 6.52 -22.41 2.97
CA GLY A 218 7.74 -22.93 2.33
C GLY A 218 8.86 -23.08 3.35
N ASN A 219 9.88 -22.24 3.27
CA ASN A 219 11.01 -22.21 4.22
C ASN A 219 10.99 -20.97 5.14
N ILE A 220 9.85 -20.29 5.22
CA ILE A 220 9.63 -19.11 6.05
C ILE A 220 8.71 -19.51 7.20
N TYR A 221 9.18 -19.35 8.43
CA TYR A 221 8.43 -19.59 9.66
C TYR A 221 7.96 -18.24 10.18
N VAL A 222 6.67 -18.13 10.48
CA VAL A 222 6.05 -16.90 10.96
C VAL A 222 5.40 -17.22 12.29
N GLU A 223 5.88 -16.61 13.35
CA GLU A 223 5.32 -16.70 14.69
C GLU A 223 4.65 -15.38 15.06
N ASN A 224 3.44 -15.41 15.61
CA ASN A 224 2.78 -14.21 16.15
C ASN A 224 3.02 -14.10 17.64
N VAL A 225 3.80 -13.10 18.03
CA VAL A 225 4.29 -12.92 19.39
C VAL A 225 3.54 -11.83 20.16
N SER A 226 2.74 -11.00 19.50
CA SER A 226 1.92 -9.97 20.15
C SER A 226 0.73 -9.56 19.29
N VAL A 227 -0.39 -9.32 19.95
CA VAL A 227 -1.58 -8.69 19.37
C VAL A 227 -2.05 -7.58 20.31
N GLU A 228 -2.14 -6.36 19.80
CA GLU A 228 -2.72 -5.21 20.48
C GLU A 228 -3.95 -4.74 19.70
N THR A 229 -5.09 -4.63 20.38
CA THR A 229 -6.35 -4.19 19.77
C THR A 229 -6.64 -2.75 20.16
N TYR A 230 -6.87 -1.90 19.16
CA TYR A 230 -7.29 -0.51 19.30
C TYR A 230 -8.72 -0.36 18.75
N ALA A 231 -9.28 0.85 18.88
CA ALA A 231 -10.65 1.13 18.44
C ALA A 231 -10.88 0.85 16.94
N ASP A 232 -9.90 1.21 16.09
CA ASP A 232 -10.07 1.15 14.64
C ASP A 232 -9.10 0.21 13.92
N PHE A 233 -8.15 -0.36 14.66
CA PHE A 233 -7.14 -1.24 14.09
C PHE A 233 -6.57 -2.22 15.12
N GLU A 234 -5.91 -3.26 14.63
CA GLU A 234 -5.12 -4.18 15.42
C GLU A 234 -3.66 -4.11 14.97
N LEU A 235 -2.75 -4.08 15.93
CA LEU A 235 -1.31 -4.20 15.69
C LEU A 235 -0.89 -5.63 16.04
N LYS A 236 -0.25 -6.32 15.09
CA LYS A 236 0.35 -7.65 15.32
C LYS A 236 1.84 -7.58 15.12
N ILE A 237 2.60 -8.27 15.98
CA ILE A 237 4.05 -8.40 15.85
C ILE A 237 4.36 -9.84 15.50
N PHE A 238 5.11 -10.02 14.42
CA PHE A 238 5.58 -11.31 13.96
C PHE A 238 7.09 -11.43 14.10
N HIS A 239 7.55 -12.60 14.55
CA HIS A 239 8.91 -13.06 14.32
C HIS A 239 8.94 -13.94 13.08
N VAL A 240 9.67 -13.49 12.07
CA VAL A 240 9.78 -14.18 10.78
C VAL A 240 11.18 -14.76 10.66
N THR A 241 11.27 -16.09 10.55
CA THR A 241 12.53 -16.82 10.46
C THR A 241 12.70 -17.43 9.07
N CYS A 242 13.84 -17.18 8.42
CA CYS A 242 14.21 -17.80 7.14
C CYS A 242 15.73 -17.80 6.96
N LYS A 243 16.28 -18.94 6.49
CA LYS A 243 17.73 -19.13 6.22
C LYS A 243 18.63 -18.62 7.38
N ASN A 244 18.29 -19.00 8.61
CA ASN A 244 19.01 -18.64 9.86
C ASN A 244 18.97 -17.17 10.26
N ARG A 245 18.09 -16.35 9.68
CA ARG A 245 17.85 -14.98 10.12
C ARG A 245 16.45 -14.88 10.67
N ILE A 246 16.30 -14.07 11.72
CA ILE A 246 15.02 -13.72 12.32
C ILE A 246 14.80 -12.22 12.09
N ARG A 247 13.59 -11.84 11.68
CA ARG A 247 13.18 -10.45 11.51
C ARG A 247 11.89 -10.19 12.27
N LYS A 248 11.83 -9.05 12.94
CA LYS A 248 10.59 -8.51 13.46
C LYS A 248 9.82 -7.86 12.31
N LEU A 249 8.55 -8.20 12.16
CA LEU A 249 7.62 -7.58 11.21
C LEU A 249 6.37 -7.14 11.96
N GLU A 250 5.80 -6.01 11.59
CA GLU A 250 4.57 -5.49 12.19
C GLU A 250 3.44 -5.44 11.16
N GLN A 251 2.25 -5.90 11.54
CA GLN A 251 1.04 -5.74 10.74
C GLN A 251 0.08 -4.79 11.43
N LEU A 252 -0.32 -3.74 10.71
CA LEU A 252 -1.41 -2.86 11.07
C LEU A 252 -2.65 -3.28 10.28
N HIS A 253 -3.62 -3.88 10.97
CA HIS A 253 -4.88 -4.30 10.37
C HIS A 253 -5.96 -3.30 10.74
N PHE A 254 -6.36 -2.47 9.79
CA PHE A 254 -7.43 -1.50 9.97
C PHE A 254 -8.79 -2.19 9.83
N THR A 255 -9.55 -2.26 10.93
CA THR A 255 -10.75 -3.10 11.06
C THR A 255 -12.05 -2.31 10.89
N SER A 256 -12.01 -0.99 11.08
CA SER A 256 -13.18 -0.10 11.01
C SER A 256 -13.56 0.37 9.60
N TRP A 257 -12.89 -0.09 8.53
CA TRP A 257 -13.26 0.33 7.17
C TRP A 257 -14.61 -0.28 6.78
N PRO A 258 -15.60 0.53 6.36
CA PRO A 258 -16.92 0.02 5.98
C PRO A 258 -16.88 -0.77 4.66
N ASP A 259 -17.64 -1.86 4.58
CA ASP A 259 -17.73 -2.73 3.39
C ASP A 259 -18.13 -1.99 2.09
N CYS A 260 -18.85 -0.88 2.21
CA CYS A 260 -19.21 0.03 1.10
C CYS A 260 -18.86 1.48 1.48
N GLY A 261 -18.16 2.19 0.59
CA GLY A 261 -17.89 3.63 0.71
C GLY A 261 -16.55 4.00 1.38
N VAL A 262 -16.52 5.20 1.98
CA VAL A 262 -15.36 5.76 2.68
C VAL A 262 -15.66 5.85 4.17
N LEU A 263 -14.62 5.83 5.01
CA LEU A 263 -14.75 6.09 6.44
C LEU A 263 -15.50 7.40 6.70
N CYS A 264 -16.65 7.29 7.36
CA CYS A 264 -17.28 8.43 8.00
C CYS A 264 -16.62 8.63 9.36
N ILE A 265 -15.63 9.52 9.45
CA ILE A 265 -15.11 9.95 10.75
C ILE A 265 -16.26 10.64 11.48
N ARG A 266 -16.80 10.00 12.53
CA ARG A 266 -17.77 10.65 13.41
C ARG A 266 -17.06 11.85 14.03
N LYS A 267 -17.56 13.05 13.78
CA LYS A 267 -17.16 14.22 14.55
C LYS A 267 -17.54 13.93 16.00
N VAL A 268 -16.53 13.81 16.86
CA VAL A 268 -16.70 13.86 18.32
C VAL A 268 -16.89 15.32 18.72
#